data_AF-A0A970WHZ1-F1
#
_entry.id   AF-A0A970WHZ1-F1
#
_cell.length_a   1.000
_cell.length_b   1.000
_cell.length_c   1.000
_cell.angle_alpha   90.00
_cell.angle_beta   90.00
_cell.angle_gamma   90.00
#
_symmetry.space_group_name_H-M   'P 1'
#
loop_
_entity.id
_entity.type
_entity.pdbx_description
1 polymer ?
#
loop_
_entity_poly.entity_id
_entity_poly.type
_entity_poly.pdbx_seq_one_letter_code
_entity_poly.pdbx_strand_id
1 'polypeptide(L)'
;MKSVRDVLWHLQAHWKAASARTRAIVIVICGVVLVAGLHFMAPGSQRGAASIEELVERYERAHRKKSIRDLRKILWWEASGLNRTGSWDGEERLMQELFDMPLAEVKLVKSPPLDYENSGEAAYYIPGSRKADSMTGNIYGKLLVVEAVEGARERRTVDPAYIVLRSREKGEYFIHILPLVTKDAVEAYKANREPIYVAAPLSGGDPIAFPFD
;
A
#
# COMPACT_ATOMS: atom_id res chain seq x y z
N MET A 1 33.50 9.81 26.41
CA MET A 1 33.18 10.07 24.99
C MET A 1 34.21 11.04 24.45
N LYS A 2 34.88 10.73 23.33
CA LYS A 2 35.79 11.70 22.67
C LYS A 2 34.94 12.81 22.05
N SER A 3 35.38 14.07 22.17
CA SER A 3 34.68 15.20 21.56
C SER A 3 34.76 15.09 20.04
N VAL A 4 33.71 15.51 19.33
CA VAL A 4 33.71 15.65 17.86
C VAL A 4 34.92 16.48 17.40
N ARG A 5 35.32 17.46 18.22
CA ARG A 5 36.48 18.30 17.98
C ARG A 5 37.80 17.52 17.95
N ASP A 6 37.95 16.54 18.84
CA ASP A 6 39.16 15.71 18.92
C ASP A 6 39.28 14.81 17.69
N VAL A 7 38.14 14.24 17.25
CA VAL A 7 38.07 13.41 16.04
C VAL A 7 38.44 14.22 14.80
N LEU A 8 37.88 15.44 14.66
CA LEU A 8 38.19 16.32 13.54
C LEU A 8 39.66 16.75 13.51
N TRP A 9 40.23 17.04 14.69
CA TRP A 9 41.64 17.42 14.80
C TRP A 9 42.58 16.29 14.33
N HIS A 10 42.32 15.05 14.77
CA HIS A 10 43.09 13.88 14.33
C HIS A 10 42.95 13.62 12.83
N LEU A 11 41.75 13.73 12.28
CA LEU A 11 41.52 13.57 10.83
C LEU A 11 42.27 14.64 10.03
N GLN A 12 42.29 15.89 10.50
CA GLN A 12 42.99 16.97 9.83
C GLN A 12 44.52 16.78 9.86
N ALA A 13 45.07 16.29 10.98
CA ALA A 13 46.49 15.97 11.09
C ALA A 13 46.88 14.82 10.14
N HIS A 14 46.09 13.75 10.10
CA HIS A 14 46.31 12.63 9.17
C HIS A 14 46.16 13.04 7.71
N TRP A 15 45.21 13.92 7.38
CA TRP A 15 45.01 14.43 6.03
C TRP A 15 46.23 15.23 5.52
N LYS A 16 46.80 16.09 6.38
CA LYS A 16 48.00 16.86 6.05
C LYS A 16 49.23 15.97 5.85
N ALA A 17 49.36 14.91 6.65
CA ALA A 17 50.47 13.96 6.57
C ALA A 17 50.35 12.96 5.40
N ALA A 18 49.15 12.77 4.84
CA ALA A 18 48.92 11.83 3.75
C ALA A 18 49.56 12.31 2.43
N SER A 19 50.08 11.36 1.64
CA SER A 19 50.59 11.64 0.29
C SER A 19 49.49 12.09 -0.67
N ALA A 20 49.85 12.77 -1.76
CA ALA A 20 48.90 13.19 -2.81
C ALA A 20 48.12 11.99 -3.39
N ARG A 21 48.78 10.85 -3.58
CA ARG A 21 48.16 9.60 -4.07
C ARG A 21 47.12 9.06 -3.08
N THR A 22 47.45 9.07 -1.79
CA THR A 22 46.53 8.63 -0.72
C THR A 22 45.30 9.53 -0.65
N ARG A 23 45.47 10.85 -0.75
CA ARG A 23 44.36 11.82 -0.77
C ARG A 23 43.44 11.60 -1.97
N ALA A 24 44.01 11.37 -3.15
CA ALA A 24 43.24 11.10 -4.36
C ALA A 24 42.39 9.81 -4.23
N ILE A 25 42.96 8.73 -3.69
CA ILE A 25 42.23 7.48 -3.43
C ILE A 25 41.07 7.70 -2.45
N VAL A 26 41.30 8.40 -1.34
CA VAL A 26 40.25 8.69 -0.36
C VAL A 26 39.13 9.54 -0.97
N ILE A 27 39.46 10.56 -1.77
CA ILE A 27 38.45 11.37 -2.47
C ILE A 27 37.62 10.52 -3.43
N VAL A 28 38.25 9.63 -4.19
CA VAL A 28 37.54 8.72 -5.12
C VAL A 28 36.63 7.78 -4.35
N ILE A 29 37.10 7.17 -3.26
CA ILE A 29 36.29 6.28 -2.41
C ILE A 29 35.12 7.05 -1.80
N CYS A 30 35.35 8.22 -1.22
CA CYS A 30 34.28 9.07 -0.70
C CYS A 30 33.30 9.46 -1.80
N GLY A 31 33.78 9.80 -3.01
CA GLY A 31 32.94 10.11 -4.16
C GLY A 31 32.07 8.93 -4.58
N VAL A 32 32.63 7.72 -4.66
CA VAL A 32 31.89 6.49 -4.99
C VAL A 32 30.86 6.17 -3.90
N VAL A 33 31.22 6.28 -2.62
CA VAL A 33 30.30 6.07 -1.49
C VAL A 33 29.19 7.12 -1.47
N LEU A 34 29.48 8.36 -1.83
CA LEU A 34 28.51 9.46 -1.84
C LEU A 34 27.58 9.35 -3.05
N VAL A 35 28.09 8.99 -4.23
CA VAL A 35 27.26 8.69 -5.43
C VAL A 35 26.41 7.45 -5.23
N ALA A 36 26.98 6.36 -4.69
CA ALA A 36 26.23 5.17 -4.30
C ALA A 36 25.19 5.50 -3.23
N GLY A 37 25.56 6.27 -2.20
CA GLY A 37 24.65 6.75 -1.17
C GLY A 37 23.51 7.59 -1.72
N LEU A 38 23.78 8.48 -2.69
CA LEU A 38 22.76 9.27 -3.38
C LEU A 38 21.88 8.41 -4.31
N HIS A 39 22.41 7.37 -4.94
CA HIS A 39 21.62 6.40 -5.70
C HIS A 39 20.77 5.48 -4.81
N PHE A 40 21.24 5.15 -3.60
CA PHE A 40 20.49 4.44 -2.58
C PHE A 40 19.50 5.34 -1.82
N MET A 41 19.71 6.66 -1.84
CA MET A 41 18.69 7.68 -1.64
C MET A 41 17.83 7.84 -2.90
N ALA A 42 17.33 6.71 -3.42
CA ALA A 42 16.18 6.70 -4.29
C ALA A 42 15.09 7.59 -3.66
N PRO A 43 14.32 8.36 -4.45
CA PRO A 43 13.32 9.31 -3.95
C PRO A 43 12.55 8.63 -2.83
N GLY A 44 12.72 9.18 -1.61
CA GLY A 44 12.31 8.53 -0.38
C GLY A 44 10.91 7.99 -0.56
N SER A 45 10.77 6.66 -0.40
CA SER A 45 9.58 5.88 -0.74
C SER A 45 8.31 6.70 -0.58
N GLN A 46 7.84 7.32 -1.66
CA GLN A 46 6.74 8.27 -1.57
C GLN A 46 5.55 7.46 -1.06
N ARG A 47 5.03 7.89 0.10
CA ARG A 47 3.85 7.26 0.69
C ARG A 47 2.66 7.62 -0.18
N GLY A 48 1.80 6.63 -0.41
CA GLY A 48 0.73 6.76 -1.39
C GLY A 48 1.25 6.81 -2.82
N ALA A 49 0.33 6.99 -3.76
CA ALA A 49 0.60 7.08 -5.18
C ALA A 49 0.15 8.44 -5.72
N ALA A 50 0.86 9.02 -6.69
CA ALA A 50 0.50 10.29 -7.30
C ALA A 50 -0.72 10.18 -8.23
N SER A 51 -1.00 8.98 -8.75
CA SER A 51 -2.18 8.69 -9.58
C SER A 51 -2.77 7.31 -9.26
N ILE A 52 -3.94 7.02 -9.82
CA ILE A 52 -4.59 5.71 -9.72
C ILE A 52 -3.77 4.64 -10.45
N GLU A 53 -3.23 4.99 -11.61
CA GLU A 53 -2.41 4.10 -12.43
C GLU A 53 -1.15 3.70 -11.65
N GLU A 54 -0.50 4.66 -10.98
CA GLU A 54 0.62 4.36 -10.10
C GLU A 54 0.18 3.52 -8.89
N LEU A 55 -0.99 3.78 -8.30
CA LEU A 55 -1.51 2.99 -7.17
C LEU A 55 -1.68 1.52 -7.56
N VAL A 56 -2.32 1.28 -8.71
CA VAL A 56 -2.53 -0.05 -9.29
C VAL A 56 -1.19 -0.71 -9.59
N GLU A 57 -0.29 -0.04 -10.32
CA GLU A 57 1.03 -0.58 -10.65
C GLU A 57 1.84 -0.97 -9.41
N ARG A 58 1.80 -0.14 -8.36
CA ARG A 58 2.50 -0.41 -7.11
C ARG A 58 1.88 -1.57 -6.34
N TYR A 59 0.55 -1.67 -6.33
CA TYR A 59 -0.12 -2.83 -5.76
C TYR A 59 0.26 -4.11 -6.51
N GLU A 60 0.15 -4.12 -7.84
CA GLU A 60 0.45 -5.30 -8.65
C GLU A 60 1.90 -5.74 -8.47
N ARG A 61 2.83 -4.79 -8.42
CA ARG A 61 4.24 -5.05 -8.14
C ARG A 61 4.44 -5.65 -6.74
N ALA A 62 3.75 -5.13 -5.73
CA ALA A 62 3.81 -5.67 -4.38
C ALA A 62 3.25 -7.10 -4.33
N HIS A 63 2.12 -7.35 -4.98
CA HIS A 63 1.46 -8.65 -5.09
C HIS A 63 2.35 -9.68 -5.78
N ARG A 64 2.89 -9.36 -6.97
CA ARG A 64 3.79 -10.25 -7.72
C ARG A 64 5.05 -10.59 -6.94
N LYS A 65 5.60 -9.63 -6.19
CA LYS A 65 6.78 -9.81 -5.33
C LYS A 65 6.46 -10.41 -3.96
N LYS A 66 5.20 -10.65 -3.65
CA LYS A 66 4.70 -11.03 -2.31
C LYS A 66 5.24 -10.10 -1.20
N SER A 67 5.38 -8.81 -1.50
CA SER A 67 6.11 -7.83 -0.68
C SER A 67 5.16 -6.95 0.12
N ILE A 68 4.82 -7.38 1.34
CA ILE A 68 4.01 -6.56 2.28
C ILE A 68 4.67 -5.22 2.58
N ARG A 69 6.00 -5.19 2.66
CA ARG A 69 6.75 -3.94 2.85
C ARG A 69 6.50 -2.94 1.73
N ASP A 70 6.37 -3.39 0.48
CA ASP A 70 6.06 -2.48 -0.64
C ASP A 70 4.58 -2.08 -0.65
N LEU A 71 3.67 -2.99 -0.28
CA LEU A 71 2.26 -2.68 -0.11
C LEU A 71 2.03 -1.62 0.96
N ARG A 72 2.67 -1.74 2.14
CA ARG A 72 2.60 -0.76 3.24
C ARG A 72 2.85 0.67 2.77
N LYS A 73 3.71 0.89 1.77
CA LYS A 73 4.00 2.24 1.25
C LYS A 73 2.78 2.91 0.60
N ILE A 74 1.76 2.16 0.20
CA ILE A 74 0.52 2.67 -0.39
C ILE A 74 -0.71 2.44 0.51
N LEU A 75 -0.53 2.02 1.76
CA LEU A 75 -1.63 1.86 2.72
C LEU A 75 -1.91 3.17 3.46
N TRP A 76 -3.20 3.48 3.65
CA TRP A 76 -3.65 4.71 4.31
C TRP A 76 -3.18 4.80 5.76
N TRP A 77 -3.22 3.68 6.51
CA TRP A 77 -2.86 3.70 7.93
C TRP A 77 -1.40 4.09 8.16
N GLU A 78 -0.49 3.69 7.25
CA GLU A 78 0.93 4.06 7.30
C GLU A 78 1.08 5.58 7.16
N ALA A 79 0.30 6.19 6.27
CA ALA A 79 0.27 7.63 6.05
C ALA A 79 -0.37 8.40 7.20
N SER A 80 -1.48 7.91 7.76
CA SER A 80 -2.26 8.58 8.82
C SER A 80 -1.53 8.72 10.15
N GLY A 81 -0.43 7.99 10.36
CA GLY A 81 0.35 8.03 11.60
C GLY A 81 -0.37 7.45 12.82
N LEU A 82 -1.61 6.95 12.65
CA LEU A 82 -2.44 6.43 13.73
C LEU A 82 -1.85 5.21 14.44
N ASN A 83 -0.85 4.53 13.86
CA ASN A 83 -0.33 3.27 14.39
C ASN A 83 1.18 3.10 14.18
N ARG A 84 1.99 4.03 14.69
CA ARG A 84 3.46 3.87 14.72
C ARG A 84 3.94 2.77 15.68
N THR A 85 3.06 2.16 16.49
CA THR A 85 3.44 1.28 17.62
C THR A 85 2.72 -0.07 17.68
N GLY A 86 1.82 -0.40 16.76
CA GLY A 86 1.07 -1.67 16.77
C GLY A 86 1.54 -2.66 15.70
N SER A 87 1.50 -3.97 15.98
CA SER A 87 1.67 -5.00 14.96
C SER A 87 0.34 -5.28 14.27
N TRP A 88 0.36 -5.28 12.93
CA TRP A 88 -0.80 -5.54 12.07
C TRP A 88 -0.77 -6.98 11.56
N ASP A 89 -0.36 -7.90 12.42
CA ASP A 89 -0.01 -9.26 11.99
C ASP A 89 -1.22 -9.99 11.40
N GLY A 90 -2.43 -9.65 11.83
CA GLY A 90 -3.68 -10.21 11.29
C GLY A 90 -3.99 -9.73 9.88
N GLU A 91 -4.02 -8.41 9.68
CA GLU A 91 -4.28 -7.77 8.39
C GLU A 91 -3.18 -8.08 7.38
N GLU A 92 -1.93 -8.09 7.82
CA GLU A 92 -0.78 -8.47 6.98
C GLU A 92 -0.83 -9.91 6.54
N ARG A 93 -1.26 -10.80 7.44
CA ARG A 93 -1.51 -12.18 7.07
C ARG A 93 -2.61 -12.29 6.01
N LEU A 94 -3.73 -11.56 6.16
CA LEU A 94 -4.78 -11.54 5.13
C LEU A 94 -4.27 -11.03 3.78
N MET A 95 -3.46 -9.97 3.79
CA MET A 95 -2.82 -9.45 2.58
C MET A 95 -1.85 -10.46 1.95
N GLN A 96 -1.09 -11.20 2.76
CA GLN A 96 -0.21 -12.27 2.28
C GLN A 96 -1.01 -13.42 1.65
N GLU A 97 -2.12 -13.81 2.29
CA GLU A 97 -3.02 -14.83 1.74
C GLU A 97 -3.66 -14.37 0.40
N LEU A 98 -3.98 -13.08 0.26
CA LEU A 98 -4.34 -12.49 -1.05
C LEU A 98 -3.21 -12.54 -2.05
N PHE A 99 -1.99 -12.28 -1.60
CA PHE A 99 -0.84 -12.32 -2.47
C PHE A 99 -0.61 -13.70 -3.04
N ASP A 100 -0.92 -14.80 -2.33
CA ASP A 100 -0.79 -16.18 -2.84
C ASP A 100 -1.62 -16.45 -4.10
N MET A 101 -2.70 -15.70 -4.33
CA MET A 101 -3.51 -15.81 -5.55
C MET A 101 -2.71 -15.41 -6.80
N PRO A 102 -2.82 -16.15 -7.92
CA PRO A 102 -2.16 -15.77 -9.16
C PRO A 102 -2.83 -14.53 -9.75
N LEU A 103 -2.11 -13.41 -9.76
CA LEU A 103 -2.64 -12.13 -10.22
C LEU A 103 -2.64 -12.01 -11.74
N ALA A 104 -3.81 -11.82 -12.35
CA ALA A 104 -3.94 -11.39 -13.74
C ALA A 104 -3.80 -9.86 -13.85
N GLU A 105 -4.69 -9.14 -13.17
CA GLU A 105 -4.79 -7.68 -13.22
C GLU A 105 -5.49 -7.14 -11.97
N VAL A 106 -5.43 -5.83 -11.77
CA VAL A 106 -6.21 -5.12 -10.78
C VAL A 106 -7.09 -4.08 -11.44
N LYS A 107 -8.38 -4.09 -11.10
CA LYS A 107 -9.37 -3.15 -11.63
C LYS A 107 -9.76 -2.14 -10.58
N LEU A 108 -9.88 -0.88 -10.96
CA LEU A 108 -10.54 0.13 -10.13
C LEU A 108 -12.03 0.18 -10.49
N VAL A 109 -12.90 -0.01 -9.50
CA VAL A 109 -14.31 0.36 -9.60
C VAL A 109 -14.50 1.70 -8.92
N LYS A 110 -14.81 2.72 -9.71
CA LYS A 110 -15.12 4.05 -9.19
C LYS A 110 -16.45 4.01 -8.46
N SER A 111 -16.50 4.57 -7.26
CA SER A 111 -17.78 4.92 -6.65
C SER A 111 -18.39 6.09 -7.45
N PRO A 112 -19.73 6.26 -7.45
CA PRO A 112 -20.33 7.49 -7.93
C PRO A 112 -19.60 8.68 -7.34
N PRO A 113 -19.41 9.78 -8.08
CA PRO A 113 -18.64 10.91 -7.60
C PRO A 113 -19.23 11.38 -6.28
N LEU A 114 -18.49 11.13 -5.20
CA LEU A 114 -18.80 11.70 -3.91
C LEU A 114 -18.61 13.21 -4.04
N ASP A 115 -19.51 13.95 -3.42
CA ASP A 115 -19.32 15.37 -3.23
C ASP A 115 -18.00 15.57 -2.47
N TYR A 116 -17.01 16.18 -3.11
CA TYR A 116 -15.67 16.34 -2.52
C TYR A 116 -15.71 17.17 -1.22
N GLU A 117 -16.78 17.93 -0.99
CA GLU A 117 -17.02 18.66 0.24
C GLU A 117 -17.48 17.72 1.37
N ASN A 118 -18.32 16.73 1.04
CA ASN A 118 -18.96 15.80 1.96
C ASN A 118 -18.32 14.42 1.83
N SER A 119 -17.29 14.15 2.66
CA SER A 119 -16.62 12.83 2.76
C SER A 119 -17.60 11.67 2.60
N GLY A 120 -17.26 10.69 1.77
CA GLY A 120 -18.07 9.49 1.63
C GLY A 120 -17.88 8.52 2.80
N GLU A 121 -18.90 7.71 3.02
CA GLU A 121 -18.80 6.52 3.86
C GLU A 121 -18.74 5.29 2.94
N ALA A 122 -18.10 4.22 3.38
CA ALA A 122 -18.29 2.87 2.87
C ALA A 122 -18.45 1.94 4.05
N ALA A 123 -19.55 1.20 4.09
CA ALA A 123 -19.86 0.27 5.16
C ALA A 123 -20.21 -1.10 4.58
N TYR A 124 -19.73 -2.14 5.23
CA TYR A 124 -19.90 -3.52 4.84
C TYR A 124 -20.25 -4.36 6.05
N TYR A 125 -21.14 -5.33 5.87
CA TYR A 125 -21.52 -6.26 6.92
C TYR A 125 -21.68 -7.67 6.37
N ILE A 126 -21.56 -8.66 7.23
CA ILE A 126 -21.85 -10.06 6.89
C ILE A 126 -23.24 -10.40 7.44
N PRO A 127 -24.22 -10.80 6.61
CA PRO A 127 -25.54 -11.21 7.08
C PRO A 127 -25.45 -12.31 8.16
N GLY A 128 -26.20 -12.15 9.25
CA GLY A 128 -26.14 -13.05 10.40
C GLY A 128 -24.95 -12.84 11.34
N SER A 129 -23.97 -12.02 10.98
CA SER A 129 -22.91 -11.55 11.87
C SER A 129 -23.35 -10.28 12.61
N ARG A 130 -22.80 -10.04 13.81
CA ARG A 130 -22.90 -8.76 14.53
C ARG A 130 -21.75 -7.80 14.21
N LYS A 131 -20.92 -8.12 13.21
CA LYS A 131 -19.74 -7.35 12.84
C LYS A 131 -19.99 -6.61 11.52
N ALA A 132 -19.54 -5.37 11.49
CA ALA A 132 -19.49 -4.53 10.31
C ALA A 132 -18.13 -3.82 10.28
N ASP A 133 -17.64 -3.57 9.07
CA ASP A 133 -16.49 -2.72 8.81
C ASP A 133 -16.98 -1.48 8.08
N SER A 134 -16.47 -0.32 8.46
CA SER A 134 -16.73 0.90 7.71
C SER A 134 -15.53 1.81 7.67
N MET A 135 -15.51 2.66 6.65
CA MET A 135 -14.53 3.72 6.49
C MET A 135 -15.24 4.98 6.03
N THR A 136 -14.89 6.10 6.65
CA THR A 136 -15.31 7.44 6.23
C THR A 136 -14.10 8.19 5.69
N GLY A 137 -14.24 8.87 4.56
CA GLY A 137 -13.19 9.70 4.01
C GLY A 137 -13.44 10.11 2.56
N ASN A 138 -12.37 10.59 1.92
CA ASN A 138 -12.39 10.90 0.50
C ASN A 138 -12.24 9.62 -0.33
N ILE A 139 -13.31 8.83 -0.37
CA ILE A 139 -13.34 7.58 -1.11
C ILE A 139 -13.36 7.90 -2.61
N TYR A 140 -12.42 7.34 -3.35
CA TYR A 140 -12.36 7.44 -4.81
C TYR A 140 -13.03 6.23 -5.49
N GLY A 141 -13.01 5.08 -4.82
CA GLY A 141 -13.56 3.83 -5.33
C GLY A 141 -13.01 2.63 -4.55
N LYS A 142 -12.97 1.46 -5.19
CA LYS A 142 -12.37 0.23 -4.65
C LYS A 142 -11.52 -0.49 -5.69
N LEU A 143 -10.48 -1.19 -5.24
CA LEU A 143 -9.70 -2.10 -6.09
C LEU A 143 -10.29 -3.51 -6.02
N LEU A 144 -10.48 -4.09 -7.20
CA LEU A 144 -10.79 -5.49 -7.42
C LEU A 144 -9.54 -6.22 -7.89
N VAL A 145 -9.32 -7.42 -7.38
CA VAL A 145 -8.19 -8.29 -7.73
C VAL A 145 -8.71 -9.36 -8.68
N VAL A 146 -8.13 -9.49 -9.86
CA VAL A 146 -8.55 -10.47 -10.85
C VAL A 146 -7.52 -11.58 -10.94
N GLU A 147 -7.98 -12.80 -10.79
CA GLU A 147 -7.15 -14.01 -10.81
C GLU A 147 -6.84 -14.45 -12.26
N ALA A 148 -5.60 -14.90 -12.47
CA ALA A 148 -5.20 -15.68 -13.63
C ALA A 148 -5.46 -17.17 -13.36
N VAL A 149 -6.60 -17.68 -13.85
CA VAL A 149 -6.90 -19.12 -13.77
C VAL A 149 -6.20 -19.85 -14.91
N GLU A 150 -5.24 -20.71 -14.57
CA GLU A 150 -4.44 -21.45 -15.56
C GLU A 150 -5.33 -22.40 -16.39
N GLY A 151 -5.31 -22.26 -17.72
CA GLY A 151 -6.07 -23.10 -18.64
C GLY A 151 -7.57 -22.78 -18.75
N ALA A 152 -8.11 -21.89 -17.92
CA ALA A 152 -9.48 -21.42 -18.06
C ALA A 152 -9.54 -20.12 -18.90
N ARG A 153 -10.56 -20.00 -19.74
CA ARG A 153 -10.89 -18.71 -20.39
C ARG A 153 -11.49 -17.71 -19.40
N GLU A 154 -12.01 -18.21 -18.28
CA GLU A 154 -12.72 -17.40 -17.29
C GLU A 154 -11.74 -16.83 -16.26
N ARG A 155 -11.84 -15.52 -16.04
CA ARG A 155 -11.13 -14.81 -14.98
C ARG A 155 -12.04 -14.73 -13.77
N ARG A 156 -11.54 -15.08 -12.59
CA ARG A 156 -12.28 -14.91 -11.34
C ARG A 156 -11.93 -13.56 -10.72
N THR A 157 -12.96 -12.77 -10.41
CA THR A 157 -12.78 -11.50 -9.69
C THR A 157 -12.92 -11.76 -8.19
N VAL A 158 -11.95 -11.27 -7.42
CA VAL A 158 -11.96 -11.25 -5.96
C VAL A 158 -12.08 -9.80 -5.53
N ASP A 159 -13.09 -9.49 -4.73
CA ASP A 159 -13.28 -8.16 -4.16
C ASP A 159 -12.84 -8.18 -2.68
N PRO A 160 -11.59 -7.77 -2.38
CA PRO A 160 -11.12 -7.69 -1.00
C PRO A 160 -11.63 -6.44 -0.26
N ALA A 161 -12.48 -5.63 -0.90
CA ALA A 161 -12.91 -4.31 -0.46
C ALA A 161 -11.75 -3.37 -0.11
N TYR A 162 -10.73 -3.34 -0.98
CA TYR A 162 -9.65 -2.38 -0.90
C TYR A 162 -10.15 -0.99 -1.32
N ILE A 163 -10.58 -0.21 -0.33
CA ILE A 163 -11.09 1.14 -0.54
C ILE A 163 -9.94 2.06 -0.95
N VAL A 164 -10.11 2.76 -2.07
CA VAL A 164 -9.16 3.76 -2.53
C VAL A 164 -9.53 5.10 -1.93
N LEU A 165 -8.60 5.69 -1.20
CA LEU A 165 -8.73 7.02 -0.60
C LEU A 165 -7.85 8.02 -1.32
N ARG A 166 -8.29 9.27 -1.42
CA ARG A 166 -7.48 10.39 -1.90
C ARG A 166 -7.21 11.40 -0.79
N SER A 167 -5.94 11.61 -0.46
CA SER A 167 -5.51 12.62 0.52
C SER A 167 -5.95 14.02 0.09
N ARG A 168 -6.58 14.76 1.01
CA ARG A 168 -6.96 16.17 0.79
C ARG A 168 -5.75 17.07 0.66
N GLU A 169 -4.73 16.84 1.47
CA GLU A 169 -3.58 17.74 1.59
C GLU A 169 -2.63 17.62 0.40
N LYS A 170 -2.40 16.40 -0.08
CA LYS A 170 -1.36 16.11 -1.08
C LYS A 170 -1.89 15.52 -2.38
N GLY A 171 -3.18 15.17 -2.43
CA GLY A 171 -3.79 14.55 -3.60
C GLY A 171 -3.37 13.09 -3.86
N GLU A 172 -2.48 12.53 -3.03
CA GLU A 172 -1.99 11.16 -3.11
C GLU A 172 -3.11 10.14 -2.87
N TYR A 173 -3.02 9.00 -3.54
CA TYR A 173 -3.96 7.88 -3.41
C TYR A 173 -3.41 6.79 -2.49
N PHE A 174 -4.29 6.18 -1.72
CA PHE A 174 -3.97 5.14 -0.75
C PHE A 174 -5.00 4.02 -0.81
N ILE A 175 -4.60 2.83 -0.38
CA ILE A 175 -5.49 1.71 -0.11
C ILE A 175 -5.82 1.68 1.39
N HIS A 176 -7.09 1.57 1.71
CA HIS A 176 -7.58 1.21 3.02
C HIS A 176 -8.19 -0.19 2.97
N ILE A 177 -7.90 -0.98 3.98
CA ILE A 177 -8.30 -2.39 4.04
C ILE A 177 -9.38 -2.52 5.09
N LEU A 178 -10.43 -3.26 4.76
CA LEU A 178 -11.52 -3.61 5.65
C LEU A 178 -11.35 -5.07 6.07
N PRO A 179 -10.71 -5.36 7.22
CA PRO A 179 -10.22 -6.70 7.54
C PRO A 179 -11.29 -7.79 7.56
N LEU A 180 -12.52 -7.47 8.00
CA LEU A 180 -13.65 -8.40 8.00
C LEU A 180 -14.01 -8.84 6.58
N VAL A 181 -14.06 -7.86 5.67
CA VAL A 181 -14.45 -8.07 4.28
C VAL A 181 -13.34 -8.79 3.51
N THR A 182 -12.10 -8.33 3.69
CA THR A 182 -10.91 -8.97 3.11
C THR A 182 -10.80 -10.43 3.56
N LYS A 183 -11.09 -10.72 4.83
CA LYS A 183 -11.12 -12.09 5.35
C LYS A 183 -12.17 -12.95 4.65
N ASP A 184 -13.42 -12.48 4.54
CA ASP A 184 -14.46 -13.24 3.85
C ASP A 184 -14.12 -13.46 2.37
N ALA A 185 -13.57 -12.46 1.68
CA ALA A 185 -13.12 -12.60 0.30
C ALA A 185 -12.05 -13.69 0.13
N VAL A 186 -11.06 -13.75 1.03
CA VAL A 186 -10.03 -14.79 1.04
C VAL A 186 -10.61 -16.17 1.34
N GLU A 187 -11.49 -16.29 2.33
CA GLU A 187 -12.14 -17.55 2.68
C GLU A 187 -13.05 -18.04 1.56
N ALA A 188 -13.81 -17.15 0.93
CA ALA A 188 -14.67 -17.42 -0.21
C ALA A 188 -13.86 -17.90 -1.43
N TYR A 189 -12.74 -17.23 -1.69
CA TYR A 189 -11.80 -17.62 -2.73
C TYR A 189 -11.32 -19.07 -2.52
N LYS A 190 -10.77 -19.36 -1.33
CA LYS A 190 -10.25 -20.70 -0.96
C LYS A 190 -11.31 -21.80 -1.00
N ALA A 191 -12.55 -21.47 -0.68
CA ALA A 191 -13.67 -22.41 -0.70
C ALA A 191 -14.39 -22.49 -2.06
N ASN A 192 -13.90 -21.79 -3.09
CA ASN A 192 -14.55 -21.70 -4.41
C ASN A 192 -16.04 -21.30 -4.34
N ARG A 193 -16.36 -20.31 -3.50
CA ARG A 193 -17.70 -19.72 -3.35
C ARG A 193 -17.64 -18.20 -3.56
N GLU A 194 -18.81 -17.58 -3.67
CA GLU A 194 -18.93 -16.12 -3.61
C GLU A 194 -18.73 -15.60 -2.17
N PRO A 195 -18.17 -14.39 -2.00
CA PRO A 195 -18.22 -13.67 -0.73
C PRO A 195 -19.67 -13.45 -0.28
N ILE A 196 -19.89 -13.42 1.03
CA ILE A 196 -21.21 -13.24 1.64
C ILE A 196 -21.42 -11.85 2.23
N TYR A 197 -20.37 -11.03 2.31
CA TYR A 197 -20.51 -9.66 2.78
C TYR A 197 -21.42 -8.84 1.84
N VAL A 198 -22.09 -7.84 2.40
CA VAL A 198 -22.97 -6.92 1.69
C VAL A 198 -22.47 -5.50 1.90
N ALA A 199 -22.40 -4.71 0.82
CA ALA A 199 -22.18 -3.28 0.92
C ALA A 199 -23.47 -2.60 1.39
N ALA A 200 -23.40 -1.89 2.50
CA ALA A 200 -24.49 -1.00 2.90
C ALA A 200 -24.53 0.19 1.92
N PRO A 201 -25.72 0.64 1.50
CA PRO A 201 -25.83 1.80 0.62
C PRO A 201 -25.17 3.02 1.26
N LEU A 202 -24.38 3.72 0.44
CA LEU A 202 -23.83 5.01 0.82
C LEU A 202 -25.00 5.99 0.77
N SER A 203 -25.41 6.53 1.92
CA SER A 203 -26.49 7.51 2.07
C SER A 203 -27.90 7.07 1.65
N GLY A 204 -28.67 6.42 2.53
CA GLY A 204 -30.15 6.43 2.57
C GLY A 204 -30.96 6.01 1.33
N GLY A 205 -30.32 5.69 0.22
CA GLY A 205 -30.90 5.18 -1.00
C GLY A 205 -30.75 3.66 -1.09
N ASP A 206 -31.36 3.08 -2.13
CA ASP A 206 -31.34 1.64 -2.36
C ASP A 206 -29.90 1.08 -2.37
N PRO A 207 -29.70 -0.18 -1.91
CA PRO A 207 -28.41 -0.84 -1.95
C PRO A 207 -27.75 -0.69 -3.31
N ILE A 208 -26.54 -0.13 -3.34
CA ILE A 208 -25.70 -0.17 -4.54
C ILE A 208 -25.28 -1.64 -4.70
N ALA A 209 -26.08 -2.41 -5.43
CA ALA A 209 -25.63 -3.68 -5.96
C ALA A 209 -24.45 -3.35 -6.89
N PHE A 210 -23.24 -3.77 -6.50
CA PHE A 210 -22.15 -3.83 -7.46
C PHE A 210 -22.43 -5.07 -8.32
N PRO A 211 -22.83 -4.93 -9.59
CA PRO A 211 -22.97 -6.09 -10.45
C PRO A 211 -21.58 -6.72 -10.58
N PHE A 212 -21.46 -7.95 -10.10
CA PHE A 212 -20.35 -8.82 -10.42
C PHE A 212 -20.68 -9.45 -11.78
N ASP A 213 -20.44 -8.70 -12.85
CA ASP A 213 -20.45 -9.20 -14.23
C ASP A 213 -19.00 -9.39 -14.73
#